data_AF-A0A430HR73-F1
#
_entry.id   AF-A0A430HR73-F1
#
_cell.length_a   1.000
_cell.length_b   1.000
_cell.length_c   1.000
_cell.angle_alpha   90.00
_cell.angle_beta   90.00
_cell.angle_gamma   90.00
#
_symmetry.space_group_name_H-M   'P 1'
#
loop_
_entity.id
_entity.type
_entity.pdbx_description
1 polymer ?
#
loop_
_entity_poly.entity_id
_entity_poly.type
_entity_poly.pdbx_seq_one_letter_code
_entity_poly.pdbx_strand_id
1 'polypeptide(L)'
;MTYKTIDLFPDLPPLMMVNAHKLVFGDYKPTSGSNTEGWDIQAEFTTSARSASPTFSWTGTEGMNYDFLSFSDIDPSMIIIYDQHGNALAGSEKETLKDASVLNDFVAPYSGTFYMWAGWKQSGATLAGIGIYGDKDSIPAPGIAPYALNGTAGDDALVATTFKENINAGAGFDSVSYSGNRAAVKLLKSGDSLTVSTKSGTDAPDVLTGVEQIKFADKTIDIKYTELTQSLYVSYFGRAADAGGLVSFQDQLAKLNAPTTVNELAAKYNTDQNIRSLIDSFGLSAESKALYSGDSKAFVNAIYTNVLNRAPDQEGLAFWANAIDSGALTRANASLSIMAGAQNNTTAQGLSDKAIVANKVDIASNFTFTLDTPEKAAVYSTASAAATVRDLLASVSPWSNVPNFQKDVDRALVKISTPKSAPDHAGDVPFAQADSPAIELVGLESAGDAPALFF
;
A
#
# COMPACT_ATOMS: atom_id res chain seq x y z
N MET A 1 -17.36 -0.59 -24.06
CA MET A 1 -16.16 -0.40 -23.23
C MET A 1 -16.66 -0.10 -21.83
N THR A 2 -16.22 -0.87 -20.82
CA THR A 2 -16.66 -0.72 -19.43
C THR A 2 -15.59 0.05 -18.66
N TYR A 3 -15.68 1.38 -18.67
CA TYR A 3 -14.97 2.24 -17.71
C TYR A 3 -15.95 2.67 -16.62
N LYS A 4 -15.46 2.96 -15.41
CA LYS A 4 -16.30 3.37 -14.28
C LYS A 4 -16.64 4.85 -14.38
N THR A 5 -17.90 5.19 -14.16
CA THR A 5 -18.38 6.56 -13.96
C THR A 5 -18.45 6.87 -12.46
N ILE A 6 -18.45 8.16 -12.11
CA ILE A 6 -18.63 8.64 -10.74
C ILE A 6 -20.06 9.16 -10.60
N ASP A 7 -20.97 8.27 -10.20
CA ASP A 7 -22.40 8.60 -10.05
C ASP A 7 -22.68 9.58 -8.89
N LEU A 8 -21.66 9.95 -8.10
CA LEU A 8 -21.74 10.97 -7.06
C LEU A 8 -21.79 12.39 -7.63
N PHE A 9 -21.33 12.61 -8.87
CA PHE A 9 -21.38 13.90 -9.55
C PHE A 9 -22.54 13.94 -10.56
N PRO A 10 -23.21 15.09 -10.72
CA PRO A 10 -24.26 15.22 -11.72
C PRO A 10 -23.67 15.16 -13.12
N ASP A 11 -24.40 14.53 -14.04
CA ASP A 11 -24.04 14.49 -15.46
C ASP A 11 -24.02 15.90 -16.07
N LEU A 12 -23.13 16.10 -17.04
CA LEU A 12 -23.01 17.34 -17.78
C LEU A 12 -24.19 17.46 -18.77
N PRO A 13 -25.02 18.52 -18.68
CA PRO A 13 -26.17 18.66 -19.57
C PRO A 13 -25.76 18.78 -21.05
N PRO A 14 -26.54 18.20 -22.00
CA PRO A 14 -26.24 18.27 -23.43
C PRO A 14 -26.03 19.68 -23.97
N LEU A 15 -26.77 20.68 -23.43
CA LEU A 15 -26.62 22.07 -23.84
C LEU A 15 -25.25 22.66 -23.44
N MET A 16 -24.66 22.22 -22.33
CA MET A 16 -23.32 22.65 -21.93
C MET A 16 -22.25 21.99 -22.79
N MET A 17 -22.45 20.73 -23.19
CA MET A 17 -21.57 20.01 -24.12
C MET A 17 -21.54 20.70 -25.50
N VAL A 18 -22.71 21.05 -26.04
CA VAL A 18 -22.82 21.74 -27.35
C VAL A 18 -22.13 23.11 -27.33
N ASN A 19 -22.17 23.82 -26.20
CA ASN A 19 -21.57 25.15 -26.05
C ASN A 19 -20.17 25.12 -25.42
N ALA A 20 -19.54 23.94 -25.31
CA ALA A 20 -18.24 23.81 -24.70
C ALA A 20 -17.15 24.48 -25.57
N HIS A 21 -16.26 25.25 -24.93
CA HIS A 21 -15.11 25.82 -25.61
C HIS A 21 -14.16 24.70 -26.03
N LYS A 22 -13.95 24.53 -27.33
CA LYS A 22 -13.02 23.51 -27.83
C LYS A 22 -11.57 23.96 -27.63
N LEU A 23 -10.83 23.18 -26.86
CA LEU A 23 -9.40 23.32 -26.67
C LEU A 23 -8.66 22.46 -27.71
N VAL A 24 -7.56 22.99 -28.24
CA VAL A 24 -6.73 22.34 -29.24
C VAL A 24 -5.32 22.29 -28.71
N PHE A 25 -4.75 21.09 -28.66
CA PHE A 25 -3.37 20.89 -28.22
C PHE A 25 -2.37 21.43 -29.23
N GLY A 26 -1.36 22.14 -28.73
CA GLY A 26 -0.09 22.39 -29.38
C GLY A 26 1.05 21.75 -28.60
N ASP A 27 2.27 21.87 -29.10
CA ASP A 27 3.46 21.39 -28.39
C ASP A 27 3.66 22.15 -27.07
N TYR A 28 4.00 21.42 -26.02
CA TYR A 28 4.36 22.01 -24.73
C TYR A 28 5.68 22.78 -24.84
N LYS A 29 5.73 23.99 -24.27
CA LYS A 29 6.95 24.81 -24.22
C LYS A 29 7.23 25.23 -22.78
N PRO A 30 8.20 24.60 -22.10
CA PRO A 30 8.51 24.94 -20.72
C PRO A 30 8.97 26.40 -20.62
N THR A 31 8.53 27.08 -19.56
CA THR A 31 9.05 28.41 -19.23
C THR A 31 10.34 28.25 -18.42
N SER A 32 11.33 29.12 -18.67
CA SER A 32 12.63 29.02 -18.02
C SER A 32 12.49 29.05 -16.49
N GLY A 33 12.81 27.94 -15.83
CA GLY A 33 12.74 27.80 -14.37
C GLY A 33 11.54 27.01 -13.83
N SER A 34 10.66 26.46 -14.67
CA SER A 34 9.64 25.49 -14.22
C SER A 34 10.19 24.06 -14.24
N ASN A 35 10.11 23.35 -13.11
CA ASN A 35 10.38 21.90 -13.02
C ASN A 35 9.20 21.10 -13.60
N THR A 36 8.95 21.25 -14.89
CA THR A 36 7.86 20.56 -15.62
C THR A 36 8.47 19.49 -16.50
N GLU A 37 9.19 18.56 -15.89
CA GLU A 37 9.73 17.38 -16.57
C GLU A 37 8.57 16.47 -16.97
N GLY A 38 8.35 16.25 -18.27
CA GLY A 38 7.49 15.17 -18.80
C GLY A 38 6.28 15.55 -19.67
N TRP A 39 5.90 16.82 -19.83
CA TRP A 39 4.75 17.17 -20.70
C TRP A 39 5.16 17.40 -22.15
N ASP A 40 4.40 16.85 -23.09
CA ASP A 40 4.64 16.95 -24.53
C ASP A 40 3.69 17.91 -25.24
N ILE A 41 2.46 18.04 -24.74
CA ILE A 41 1.42 18.87 -25.34
C ILE A 41 0.71 19.72 -24.31
N GLN A 42 0.26 20.90 -24.73
CA GLN A 42 -0.59 21.77 -23.92
C GLN A 42 -1.74 22.35 -24.71
N ALA A 43 -2.85 22.58 -24.04
CA ALA A 43 -3.94 23.42 -24.52
C ALA A 43 -4.33 24.39 -23.42
N GLU A 44 -4.38 25.67 -23.74
CA GLU A 44 -4.67 26.72 -22.78
C GLU A 44 -5.82 27.59 -23.25
N PHE A 45 -6.56 28.15 -22.29
CA PHE A 45 -7.54 29.19 -22.56
C PHE A 45 -7.56 30.18 -21.39
N THR A 46 -7.62 31.47 -21.72
CA THR A 46 -7.71 32.54 -20.71
C THR A 46 -8.79 33.54 -21.11
N THR A 47 -9.50 34.09 -20.14
CA THR A 47 -10.54 35.10 -20.36
C THR A 47 -10.68 36.06 -19.18
N SER A 48 -11.07 37.29 -19.48
CA SER A 48 -11.50 38.29 -18.48
C SER A 48 -13.00 38.58 -18.56
N ALA A 49 -13.76 37.80 -19.35
CA ALA A 49 -15.17 38.02 -19.60
C ALA A 49 -16.06 37.32 -18.57
N ARG A 50 -16.75 38.10 -17.73
CA ARG A 50 -17.59 37.63 -16.60
C ARG A 50 -18.62 36.53 -16.93
N SER A 51 -19.05 36.43 -18.19
CA SER A 51 -20.06 35.48 -18.65
C SER A 51 -19.48 34.32 -19.47
N ALA A 52 -18.17 34.11 -19.46
CA ALA A 52 -17.55 33.00 -20.17
C ALA A 52 -18.04 31.65 -19.62
N SER A 53 -18.32 30.70 -20.52
CA SER A 53 -18.71 29.36 -20.12
C SER A 53 -17.54 28.65 -19.44
N PRO A 54 -17.73 28.01 -18.28
CA PRO A 54 -16.68 27.22 -17.63
C PRO A 54 -16.57 25.80 -18.20
N THR A 55 -17.26 25.50 -19.31
CA THR A 55 -17.26 24.18 -19.93
C THR A 55 -16.35 24.16 -21.16
N PHE A 56 -15.45 23.18 -21.19
CA PHE A 56 -14.48 22.99 -22.25
C PHE A 56 -14.59 21.58 -22.82
N SER A 57 -14.14 21.39 -24.05
CA SER A 57 -14.00 20.09 -24.67
C SER A 57 -12.61 19.93 -25.27
N TRP A 58 -12.09 18.71 -25.28
CA TRP A 58 -10.86 18.37 -25.99
C TRP A 58 -10.97 16.97 -26.57
N THR A 59 -10.03 16.63 -27.44
CA THR A 59 -9.87 15.26 -27.95
C THR A 59 -8.76 14.57 -27.16
N GLY A 60 -9.14 13.60 -26.34
CA GLY A 60 -8.21 12.78 -25.58
C GLY A 60 -7.77 11.53 -26.34
N THR A 61 -6.62 10.99 -25.97
CA THR A 61 -6.08 9.73 -26.48
C THR A 61 -6.07 8.70 -25.35
N GLU A 62 -6.64 7.53 -25.59
CA GLU A 62 -6.71 6.43 -24.62
C GLU A 62 -5.34 6.12 -24.03
N GLY A 63 -5.28 5.99 -22.70
CA GLY A 63 -4.06 5.72 -21.97
C GLY A 63 -3.16 6.94 -21.74
N MET A 64 -3.40 8.08 -22.41
CA MET A 64 -2.63 9.30 -22.18
C MET A 64 -2.99 9.91 -20.83
N ASN A 65 -1.96 10.33 -20.08
CA ASN A 65 -2.08 11.14 -18.87
C ASN A 65 -2.33 12.61 -19.20
N TYR A 66 -3.24 13.22 -18.46
CA TYR A 66 -3.54 14.64 -18.52
C TYR A 66 -3.58 15.28 -17.13
N ASP A 67 -2.92 16.43 -17.02
CA ASP A 67 -3.01 17.33 -15.88
C ASP A 67 -3.83 18.55 -16.23
N PHE A 68 -4.67 19.00 -15.30
CA PHE A 68 -5.57 20.12 -15.45
C PHE A 68 -5.30 21.15 -14.37
N LEU A 69 -4.97 22.37 -14.76
CA LEU A 69 -4.84 23.51 -13.87
C LEU A 69 -5.88 24.55 -14.25
N SER A 70 -6.67 24.98 -13.28
CA SER A 70 -7.77 25.91 -13.51
C SER A 70 -7.72 27.02 -12.45
N PHE A 71 -7.76 28.28 -12.86
CA PHE A 71 -7.60 29.44 -11.96
C PHE A 71 -8.65 30.52 -12.23
N SER A 72 -9.08 31.23 -11.19
CA SER A 72 -10.04 32.35 -11.31
C SER A 72 -10.02 33.31 -10.12
N ASP A 73 -10.65 34.48 -10.30
CA ASP A 73 -10.82 35.57 -9.30
C ASP A 73 -11.50 35.10 -7.99
N ILE A 74 -12.49 34.21 -8.12
CA ILE A 74 -13.04 33.45 -7.01
C ILE A 74 -12.51 32.05 -7.15
N ASP A 75 -11.96 31.53 -6.07
CA ASP A 75 -11.39 30.18 -6.02
C ASP A 75 -12.33 29.18 -6.70
N PRO A 76 -11.88 28.49 -7.75
CA PRO A 76 -12.72 27.57 -8.49
C PRO A 76 -13.19 26.44 -7.58
N SER A 77 -14.46 26.04 -7.72
CA SER A 77 -15.04 25.12 -6.75
C SER A 77 -14.53 23.69 -6.90
N MET A 78 -14.40 23.22 -8.14
CA MET A 78 -13.93 21.88 -8.50
C MET A 78 -13.79 21.77 -10.02
N ILE A 79 -12.79 21.02 -10.50
CA ILE A 79 -12.72 20.53 -11.87
C ILE A 79 -13.48 19.21 -11.94
N ILE A 80 -14.33 19.01 -12.95
CA ILE A 80 -14.97 17.71 -13.23
C ILE A 80 -14.73 17.34 -14.69
N ILE A 81 -14.29 16.11 -14.93
CA ILE A 81 -14.12 15.53 -16.26
C ILE A 81 -15.30 14.61 -16.57
N TYR A 82 -15.77 14.68 -17.80
CA TYR A 82 -16.91 13.93 -18.30
C TYR A 82 -16.57 13.18 -19.59
N ASP A 83 -17.24 12.06 -19.79
CA ASP A 83 -17.18 11.31 -21.03
C ASP A 83 -17.97 11.97 -22.17
N GLN A 84 -17.96 11.34 -23.34
CA GLN A 84 -18.64 11.83 -24.55
C GLN A 84 -20.17 11.89 -24.43
N HIS A 85 -20.75 11.26 -23.40
CA HIS A 85 -22.18 11.27 -23.11
C HIS A 85 -22.54 12.21 -21.94
N GLY A 86 -21.53 12.85 -21.33
CA GLY A 86 -21.72 13.74 -20.19
C GLY A 86 -21.67 13.03 -18.83
N ASN A 87 -21.30 11.74 -18.76
CA ASN A 87 -21.16 11.05 -17.48
C ASN A 87 -19.86 11.46 -16.79
N ALA A 88 -19.88 11.73 -15.49
CA ALA A 88 -18.68 12.13 -14.76
C ALA A 88 -17.66 10.98 -14.65
N LEU A 89 -16.38 11.29 -14.88
CA LEU A 89 -15.25 10.34 -14.88
C LEU A 89 -14.24 10.63 -13.76
N ALA A 90 -13.97 11.90 -13.49
CA ALA A 90 -13.02 12.34 -12.48
C ALA A 90 -13.43 13.71 -11.95
N GLY A 91 -12.99 14.03 -10.73
CA GLY A 91 -13.16 15.35 -10.15
C GLY A 91 -11.95 15.70 -9.29
N SER A 92 -11.55 16.98 -9.29
CA SER A 92 -10.46 17.44 -8.41
C SER A 92 -10.88 17.30 -6.94
N GLU A 93 -9.98 16.87 -6.08
CA GLU A 93 -10.16 17.03 -4.63
C GLU A 93 -10.05 18.53 -4.27
N LYS A 94 -10.70 18.97 -3.17
CA LYS A 94 -10.60 20.36 -2.72
C LYS A 94 -9.23 20.59 -2.07
N GLU A 95 -8.27 21.03 -2.88
CA GLU A 95 -6.88 21.30 -2.49
C GLU A 95 -6.61 22.76 -2.10
N THR A 96 -5.48 22.99 -1.43
CA THR A 96 -5.16 24.21 -0.64
C THR A 96 -4.48 25.36 -1.39
N LEU A 97 -4.45 25.33 -2.72
CA LEU A 97 -3.90 26.43 -3.52
C LEU A 97 -4.87 27.60 -3.53
N LYS A 98 -4.40 28.76 -3.07
CA LYS A 98 -5.17 29.99 -3.11
C LYS A 98 -5.37 30.41 -4.57
N ASP A 99 -6.62 30.50 -5.01
CA ASP A 99 -7.08 30.99 -6.32
C ASP A 99 -6.92 29.98 -7.50
N ALA A 100 -6.77 28.68 -7.23
CA ALA A 100 -6.64 27.63 -8.25
C ALA A 100 -7.15 26.24 -7.81
N SER A 101 -7.65 25.45 -8.77
CA SER A 101 -7.98 24.02 -8.65
C SER A 101 -7.11 23.21 -9.61
N VAL A 102 -6.69 22.03 -9.18
CA VAL A 102 -5.85 21.12 -9.97
C VAL A 102 -6.46 19.73 -9.98
N LEU A 103 -6.40 19.05 -11.13
CA LEU A 103 -6.68 17.62 -11.26
C LEU A 103 -5.50 17.02 -12.02
N ASN A 104 -4.70 16.21 -11.34
CA ASN A 104 -3.53 15.59 -11.94
C ASN A 104 -3.82 14.12 -12.30
N ASP A 105 -2.99 13.58 -13.19
CA ASP A 105 -2.90 12.15 -13.51
C ASP A 105 -4.22 11.53 -14.03
N PHE A 106 -5.02 12.30 -14.76
CA PHE A 106 -6.19 11.74 -15.43
C PHE A 106 -5.74 10.90 -16.64
N VAL A 107 -5.85 9.58 -16.51
CA VAL A 107 -5.67 8.65 -17.63
C VAL A 107 -6.95 8.61 -18.46
N ALA A 108 -6.89 9.01 -19.73
CA ALA A 108 -8.06 8.93 -20.60
C ALA A 108 -8.48 7.46 -20.84
N PRO A 109 -9.72 7.06 -20.47
CA PRO A 109 -10.15 5.66 -20.58
C PRO A 109 -10.52 5.23 -22.01
N TYR A 110 -10.53 6.16 -22.96
CA TYR A 110 -10.79 5.91 -24.37
C TYR A 110 -10.23 7.08 -25.21
N SER A 111 -10.08 6.86 -26.52
CA SER A 111 -9.73 7.92 -27.47
C SER A 111 -11.00 8.56 -27.99
N GLY A 112 -11.13 9.88 -27.86
CA GLY A 112 -12.35 10.57 -28.27
C GLY A 112 -12.55 11.91 -27.60
N THR A 113 -13.78 12.44 -27.68
CA THR A 113 -14.11 13.71 -27.05
C THR A 113 -14.34 13.52 -25.56
N PHE A 114 -13.74 14.39 -24.78
CA PHE A 114 -14.03 14.57 -23.36
C PHE A 114 -14.53 15.99 -23.12
N TYR A 115 -15.27 16.16 -22.03
CA TYR A 115 -15.71 17.47 -21.57
C TYR A 115 -15.19 17.72 -20.17
N MET A 116 -14.99 18.99 -19.84
CA MET A 116 -14.58 19.41 -18.52
C MET A 116 -15.42 20.59 -18.09
N TRP A 117 -15.86 20.58 -16.83
CA TRP A 117 -16.31 21.76 -16.13
C TRP A 117 -15.20 22.25 -15.22
N ALA A 118 -14.72 23.48 -15.43
CA ALA A 118 -13.54 24.01 -14.74
C ALA A 118 -13.88 24.64 -13.38
N GLY A 119 -15.16 24.78 -13.02
CA GLY A 119 -15.57 25.25 -11.70
C GLY A 119 -15.38 26.73 -11.41
N TRP A 120 -15.04 27.55 -12.42
CA TRP A 120 -14.69 28.96 -12.21
C TRP A 120 -15.92 29.82 -11.98
N LYS A 121 -15.74 30.84 -11.14
CA LYS A 121 -16.68 31.94 -10.97
C LYS A 121 -15.93 33.25 -11.09
N GLN A 122 -16.44 34.17 -11.92
CA GLN A 122 -15.82 35.47 -12.11
C GLN A 122 -16.68 36.58 -11.50
N SER A 123 -16.11 37.34 -10.56
CA SER A 123 -16.73 38.55 -9.98
C SER A 123 -16.26 39.86 -10.62
N GLY A 124 -15.09 39.86 -11.28
CA GLY A 124 -14.36 41.07 -11.67
C GLY A 124 -13.70 41.02 -13.07
N ALA A 125 -12.71 41.90 -13.28
CA ALA A 125 -11.91 42.00 -14.51
C ALA A 125 -10.58 41.21 -14.43
N THR A 126 -10.46 40.33 -13.45
CA THR A 126 -9.29 39.47 -13.22
C THR A 126 -9.30 38.29 -14.19
N LEU A 127 -8.11 37.84 -14.60
CA LEU A 127 -7.96 36.74 -15.55
C LEU A 127 -8.41 35.41 -14.92
N ALA A 128 -9.21 34.63 -15.65
CA ALA A 128 -9.38 33.20 -15.37
C ALA A 128 -8.84 32.38 -16.53
N GLY A 129 -8.43 31.15 -16.28
CA GLY A 129 -7.88 30.31 -17.32
C GLY A 129 -7.65 28.86 -16.93
N ILE A 130 -7.53 28.04 -17.97
CA ILE A 130 -7.30 26.59 -17.91
C ILE A 130 -6.00 26.31 -18.64
N GLY A 131 -5.19 25.42 -18.08
CA GLY A 131 -4.19 24.66 -18.80
C GLY A 131 -4.54 23.17 -18.72
N ILE A 132 -4.49 22.50 -19.87
CA ILE A 132 -4.45 21.04 -19.95
C ILE A 132 -3.07 20.67 -20.47
N TYR A 133 -2.37 19.81 -19.75
CA TYR A 133 -1.05 19.33 -20.12
C TYR A 133 -1.12 17.82 -20.35
N GLY A 134 -0.61 17.36 -21.48
CA GLY A 134 -0.63 15.95 -21.85
C GLY A 134 0.78 15.42 -22.04
N ASP A 135 1.00 14.20 -21.57
CA ASP A 135 2.24 13.45 -21.71
C ASP A 135 2.04 12.37 -22.78
N LYS A 136 2.73 12.45 -23.92
CA LYS A 136 2.64 11.44 -24.99
C LYS A 136 3.43 10.19 -24.67
N ASP A 137 4.46 10.28 -23.85
CA ASP A 137 5.26 9.14 -23.41
C ASP A 137 4.44 8.18 -22.53
N SER A 138 3.33 8.66 -21.95
CA SER A 138 2.34 7.84 -21.26
C SER A 138 1.49 6.93 -22.18
N ILE A 139 1.44 7.17 -23.50
CA ILE A 139 0.72 6.31 -24.46
C ILE A 139 1.65 5.23 -25.01
N PRO A 140 1.33 3.93 -24.86
CA PRO A 140 2.05 2.87 -25.54
C PRO A 140 1.92 3.01 -27.08
N ALA A 141 2.99 2.74 -27.82
CA ALA A 141 2.93 2.72 -29.29
C ALA A 141 1.76 1.83 -29.81
N PRO A 142 1.04 2.22 -30.89
CA PRO A 142 -0.15 1.50 -31.34
C PRO A 142 0.13 0.02 -31.61
N GLY A 143 -0.53 -0.87 -30.86
CA GLY A 143 -0.40 -2.34 -30.99
C GLY A 143 0.36 -3.05 -29.86
N ILE A 144 0.82 -2.33 -28.85
CA ILE A 144 1.52 -2.90 -27.69
C ILE A 144 0.56 -2.88 -26.49
N ALA A 145 -0.02 -4.03 -26.13
CA ALA A 145 -0.57 -4.24 -24.78
C ALA A 145 0.53 -3.97 -23.72
N PRO A 146 0.21 -3.68 -22.44
CA PRO A 146 1.25 -3.60 -21.38
C PRO A 146 2.25 -4.73 -21.57
N TYR A 147 3.54 -4.42 -21.69
CA TYR A 147 4.54 -5.40 -22.11
C TYR A 147 4.44 -6.60 -21.15
N ALA A 148 3.91 -7.71 -21.64
CA ALA A 148 3.78 -8.92 -20.85
C ALA A 148 5.18 -9.54 -20.81
N LEU A 149 5.90 -9.31 -19.71
CA LEU A 149 7.21 -9.89 -19.49
C LEU A 149 6.99 -11.22 -18.76
N ASN A 150 7.07 -12.32 -19.51
CA ASN A 150 6.85 -13.65 -18.96
C ASN A 150 8.18 -14.36 -18.76
N GLY A 151 8.42 -14.86 -17.55
CA GLY A 151 9.45 -15.84 -17.27
C GLY A 151 9.01 -17.25 -17.67
N THR A 152 9.76 -18.23 -17.18
CA THR A 152 9.65 -19.64 -17.48
C THR A 152 9.19 -20.42 -16.25
N ALA A 153 9.54 -21.71 -16.16
CA ALA A 153 9.28 -22.53 -14.98
C ALA A 153 10.57 -22.81 -14.19
N GLY A 154 11.67 -22.13 -14.51
CA GLY A 154 12.93 -22.17 -13.78
C GLY A 154 13.27 -20.78 -13.24
N ASP A 155 14.43 -20.67 -12.58
CA ASP A 155 14.85 -19.43 -11.93
C ASP A 155 15.23 -18.36 -12.97
N ASP A 156 14.40 -17.32 -13.09
CA ASP A 156 14.54 -16.24 -14.06
C ASP A 156 15.06 -14.92 -13.45
N ALA A 157 15.82 -14.18 -14.26
CA ALA A 157 16.30 -12.85 -13.93
C ALA A 157 15.75 -11.84 -14.95
N LEU A 158 14.60 -11.28 -14.63
CA LEU A 158 13.87 -10.31 -15.43
C LEU A 158 14.35 -8.89 -15.14
N VAL A 159 14.23 -8.01 -16.14
CA VAL A 159 14.57 -6.58 -16.03
C VAL A 159 13.34 -5.79 -16.44
N ALA A 160 12.80 -5.02 -15.49
CA ALA A 160 11.70 -4.09 -15.74
C ALA A 160 12.22 -2.89 -16.56
N THR A 161 11.35 -2.29 -17.35
CA THR A 161 11.71 -1.10 -18.14
C THR A 161 11.11 0.15 -17.53
N THR A 162 11.05 1.24 -18.28
CA THR A 162 10.37 2.47 -17.85
C THR A 162 8.90 2.49 -18.25
N PHE A 163 8.44 1.49 -19.00
CA PHE A 163 7.05 1.35 -19.40
C PHE A 163 6.26 0.57 -18.35
N LYS A 164 4.94 0.69 -18.41
CA LYS A 164 4.05 -0.17 -17.62
C LYS A 164 4.11 -1.62 -18.11
N GLU A 165 4.43 -2.53 -17.20
CA GLU A 165 4.53 -3.96 -17.46
C GLU A 165 3.61 -4.83 -16.61
N ASN A 166 3.13 -5.92 -17.22
CA ASN A 166 2.58 -7.05 -16.49
C ASN A 166 3.62 -8.15 -16.49
N ILE A 167 4.34 -8.30 -15.38
CA ILE A 167 5.45 -9.23 -15.23
C ILE A 167 4.93 -10.50 -14.55
N ASN A 168 4.94 -11.61 -15.28
CA ASN A 168 4.67 -12.92 -14.72
C ASN A 168 5.94 -13.77 -14.78
N ALA A 169 6.65 -13.86 -13.65
CA ALA A 169 7.91 -14.57 -13.59
C ALA A 169 7.75 -16.10 -13.72
N GLY A 170 6.56 -16.63 -13.38
CA GLY A 170 6.24 -18.04 -13.54
C GLY A 170 6.51 -18.83 -12.28
N ALA A 171 7.21 -19.96 -12.41
CA ALA A 171 7.56 -20.81 -11.29
C ALA A 171 9.09 -20.89 -11.19
N GLY A 172 9.61 -21.01 -9.97
CA GLY A 172 11.05 -21.00 -9.75
C GLY A 172 11.39 -20.08 -8.61
N PHE A 173 12.66 -19.70 -8.50
CA PHE A 173 13.09 -18.54 -7.73
C PHE A 173 13.41 -17.41 -8.71
N ASP A 174 12.50 -16.45 -8.80
CA ASP A 174 12.54 -15.43 -9.83
C ASP A 174 12.88 -14.06 -9.27
N SER A 175 13.64 -13.28 -10.05
CA SER A 175 14.02 -11.92 -9.69
C SER A 175 13.67 -10.90 -10.76
N VAL A 176 13.17 -9.74 -10.35
CA VAL A 176 12.93 -8.58 -11.23
C VAL A 176 13.85 -7.44 -10.84
N SER A 177 14.55 -6.85 -11.82
CA SER A 177 15.48 -5.74 -11.61
C SER A 177 14.91 -4.41 -12.08
N TYR A 178 15.00 -3.38 -11.25
CA TYR A 178 14.66 -1.99 -11.53
C TYR A 178 15.91 -1.12 -11.47
N SER A 179 16.03 -0.14 -12.38
CA SER A 179 17.16 0.77 -12.45
C SER A 179 17.15 1.87 -11.36
N GLY A 180 16.00 2.12 -10.72
CA GLY A 180 15.84 3.10 -9.65
C GLY A 180 16.23 2.58 -8.26
N ASN A 181 16.37 3.50 -7.31
CA ASN A 181 16.58 3.19 -5.88
C ASN A 181 15.27 2.76 -5.22
N ARG A 182 15.33 1.86 -4.23
CA ARG A 182 14.14 1.38 -3.51
C ARG A 182 13.34 2.52 -2.87
N ALA A 183 14.01 3.52 -2.32
CA ALA A 183 13.35 4.63 -1.65
C ALA A 183 12.56 5.54 -2.62
N ALA A 184 12.74 5.41 -3.93
CA ALA A 184 11.99 6.19 -4.94
C ALA A 184 10.68 5.50 -5.38
N VAL A 185 10.46 4.24 -5.00
CA VAL A 185 9.30 3.45 -5.45
C VAL A 185 8.31 3.16 -4.32
N LYS A 186 7.05 2.95 -4.71
CA LYS A 186 5.97 2.40 -3.90
C LYS A 186 5.81 0.92 -4.26
N LEU A 187 5.68 0.08 -3.24
CA LEU A 187 5.31 -1.33 -3.39
C LEU A 187 3.94 -1.53 -2.77
N LEU A 188 3.02 -2.17 -3.48
CA LEU A 188 1.68 -2.49 -2.98
C LEU A 188 1.30 -3.92 -3.32
N LYS A 189 1.19 -4.76 -2.29
CA LYS A 189 0.74 -6.14 -2.32
C LYS A 189 -0.78 -6.20 -2.25
N SER A 190 -1.39 -7.01 -3.10
CA SER A 190 -2.82 -7.31 -3.10
C SER A 190 -3.08 -8.67 -3.76
N GLY A 191 -3.48 -9.67 -2.97
CA GLY A 191 -3.61 -11.06 -3.42
C GLY A 191 -2.29 -11.55 -4.01
N ASP A 192 -2.31 -12.32 -5.09
CA ASP A 192 -1.10 -12.86 -5.72
C ASP A 192 -0.23 -11.83 -6.46
N SER A 193 -0.68 -10.57 -6.51
CA SER A 193 -0.01 -9.49 -7.25
C SER A 193 0.72 -8.51 -6.33
N LEU A 194 1.88 -8.06 -6.78
CA LEU A 194 2.59 -6.92 -6.21
C LEU A 194 2.68 -5.83 -7.27
N THR A 195 2.30 -4.60 -6.95
CA THR A 195 2.52 -3.47 -7.84
C THR A 195 3.75 -2.68 -7.47
N VAL A 196 4.45 -2.17 -8.48
CA VAL A 196 5.60 -1.28 -8.34
C VAL A 196 5.30 0.00 -9.10
N SER A 197 5.41 1.15 -8.45
CA SER A 197 5.26 2.45 -9.09
C SER A 197 6.22 3.47 -8.50
N THR A 198 6.45 4.56 -9.21
CA THR A 198 7.21 5.69 -8.67
C THR A 198 6.43 6.41 -7.58
N LYS A 199 7.16 6.98 -6.61
CA LYS A 199 6.53 7.73 -5.51
C LYS A 199 5.89 9.04 -5.97
N SER A 200 6.39 9.64 -7.06
CA SER A 200 5.75 10.76 -7.75
C SER A 200 4.30 10.42 -8.12
N GLY A 201 4.02 9.16 -8.44
CA GLY A 201 2.70 8.69 -8.84
C GLY A 201 2.39 8.94 -10.32
N THR A 202 3.37 9.45 -11.07
CA THR A 202 3.26 9.83 -12.48
C THR A 202 3.16 8.61 -13.41
N ASP A 203 3.75 7.49 -12.98
CA ASP A 203 3.86 6.31 -13.84
C ASP A 203 2.78 5.29 -13.49
N ALA A 204 2.15 4.72 -14.52
CA ALA A 204 1.25 3.60 -14.33
C ALA A 204 2.02 2.42 -13.70
N PRO A 205 1.46 1.77 -12.66
CA PRO A 205 2.20 0.75 -11.92
C PRO A 205 2.44 -0.50 -12.77
N ASP A 206 3.63 -1.08 -12.59
CA ASP A 206 3.91 -2.45 -12.98
C ASP A 206 3.14 -3.41 -12.08
N VAL A 207 2.78 -4.57 -12.62
CA VAL A 207 2.09 -5.65 -11.90
C VAL A 207 2.94 -6.90 -11.96
N LEU A 208 3.42 -7.36 -10.82
CA LEU A 208 4.31 -8.51 -10.67
C LEU A 208 3.56 -9.69 -10.07
N THR A 209 3.71 -10.87 -10.67
CA THR A 209 3.22 -12.15 -10.16
C THR A 209 4.32 -13.21 -10.24
N GLY A 210 4.40 -14.08 -9.23
CA GLY A 210 5.39 -15.17 -9.19
C GLY A 210 6.83 -14.68 -9.05
N VAL A 211 7.06 -13.58 -8.34
CA VAL A 211 8.41 -13.01 -8.13
C VAL A 211 8.81 -13.23 -6.67
N GLU A 212 10.01 -13.76 -6.45
CA GLU A 212 10.57 -13.99 -5.11
C GLU A 212 11.53 -12.88 -4.68
N GLN A 213 12.09 -12.12 -5.63
CA GLN A 213 13.09 -11.10 -5.34
C GLN A 213 12.97 -9.86 -6.24
N ILE A 214 13.16 -8.68 -5.66
CA ILE A 214 13.22 -7.41 -6.40
C ILE A 214 14.58 -6.76 -6.18
N LYS A 215 15.29 -6.47 -7.26
CA LYS A 215 16.61 -5.83 -7.25
C LYS A 215 16.46 -4.37 -7.66
N PHE A 216 16.75 -3.46 -6.75
CA PHE A 216 16.90 -2.03 -7.03
C PHE A 216 18.38 -1.70 -7.18
N ALA A 217 18.70 -0.50 -7.66
CA ALA A 217 20.08 -0.06 -7.82
C ALA A 217 20.87 0.00 -6.50
N ASP A 218 20.18 0.26 -5.38
CA ASP A 218 20.76 0.44 -4.05
C ASP A 218 20.57 -0.77 -3.12
N LYS A 219 19.53 -1.60 -3.32
CA LYS A 219 19.35 -2.83 -2.55
C LYS A 219 18.51 -3.89 -3.23
N THR A 220 18.58 -5.10 -2.68
CA THR A 220 17.69 -6.21 -3.01
C THR A 220 16.66 -6.42 -1.90
N ILE A 221 15.41 -6.67 -2.29
CA ILE A 221 14.31 -7.08 -1.41
C ILE A 221 13.97 -8.53 -1.71
N ASP A 222 14.08 -9.40 -0.71
CA ASP A 222 13.48 -10.73 -0.76
C ASP A 222 12.00 -10.62 -0.36
N ILE A 223 11.11 -11.12 -1.22
CA ILE A 223 9.67 -11.19 -0.95
C ILE A 223 9.14 -12.62 -0.82
N LYS A 224 9.98 -13.64 -1.04
CA LYS A 224 9.61 -15.06 -1.00
C LYS A 224 8.87 -15.46 0.28
N TYR A 225 9.39 -15.02 1.42
CA TYR A 225 8.83 -15.31 2.74
C TYR A 225 8.04 -14.14 3.35
N THR A 226 7.71 -13.09 2.58
CA THR A 226 7.03 -11.91 3.12
C THR A 226 5.66 -12.27 3.68
N GLU A 227 4.80 -12.94 2.90
CA GLU A 227 3.46 -13.32 3.35
C GLU A 227 3.50 -14.24 4.58
N LEU A 228 4.40 -15.22 4.59
CA LEU A 228 4.53 -16.15 5.72
C LEU A 228 4.99 -15.44 6.98
N THR A 229 5.99 -14.56 6.86
CA THR A 229 6.50 -13.80 8.00
C THR A 229 5.42 -12.86 8.53
N GLN A 230 4.74 -12.13 7.65
CA GLN A 230 3.64 -11.25 8.05
C GLN A 230 2.50 -12.05 8.67
N SER A 231 2.18 -13.24 8.16
CA SER A 231 1.19 -14.14 8.76
C SER A 231 1.52 -14.46 10.22
N LEU A 232 2.80 -14.74 10.53
CA LEU A 232 3.25 -15.03 11.89
C LEU A 232 3.19 -13.79 12.80
N TYR A 233 3.64 -12.62 12.33
CA TYR A 233 3.57 -11.36 13.08
C TYR A 233 2.13 -10.91 13.31
N VAL A 234 1.28 -10.98 12.28
CA VAL A 234 -0.14 -10.65 12.37
C VAL A 234 -0.84 -11.62 13.32
N SER A 235 -0.61 -12.92 13.20
CA SER A 235 -1.25 -13.92 14.07
C SER A 235 -0.85 -13.72 15.53
N TYR A 236 0.45 -13.64 15.78
CA TYR A 236 0.98 -13.70 17.14
C TYR A 236 1.06 -12.34 17.84
N PHE A 237 1.29 -11.23 17.13
CA PHE A 237 1.42 -9.90 17.74
C PHE A 237 0.31 -8.92 17.32
N GLY A 238 -0.52 -9.30 16.35
CA GLY A 238 -1.61 -8.46 15.84
C GLY A 238 -1.13 -7.28 14.98
N ARG A 239 0.16 -7.22 14.63
CA ARG A 239 0.79 -6.10 13.92
C ARG A 239 1.64 -6.58 12.75
N ALA A 240 1.97 -5.66 11.85
CA ALA A 240 2.96 -5.90 10.80
C ALA A 240 4.37 -6.06 11.39
N ALA A 241 5.21 -6.88 10.75
CA ALA A 241 6.63 -6.93 11.07
C ALA A 241 7.29 -5.56 10.83
N ASP A 242 8.27 -5.18 11.65
CA ASP A 242 9.14 -4.05 11.30
C ASP A 242 10.11 -4.45 10.18
N ALA A 243 10.80 -3.46 9.59
CA ALA A 243 11.67 -3.72 8.44
C ALA A 243 12.82 -4.69 8.77
N GLY A 244 13.41 -4.60 9.97
CA GLY A 244 14.49 -5.47 10.39
C GLY A 244 13.99 -6.86 10.80
N GLY A 245 12.88 -6.91 11.55
CA GLY A 245 12.22 -8.13 11.97
C GLY A 245 11.70 -8.98 10.81
N LEU A 246 11.22 -8.34 9.74
CA LEU A 246 10.82 -9.01 8.50
C LEU A 246 12.04 -9.69 7.86
N VAL A 247 13.09 -8.93 7.55
CA VAL A 247 14.31 -9.44 6.88
C VAL A 247 14.96 -10.56 7.70
N SER A 248 15.17 -10.34 9.00
CA SER A 248 15.80 -11.34 9.88
C SER A 248 15.03 -12.66 9.89
N PHE A 249 13.70 -12.60 9.94
CA PHE A 249 12.89 -13.81 9.99
C PHE A 249 12.83 -14.53 8.63
N GLN A 250 12.76 -13.78 7.52
CA GLN A 250 12.87 -14.35 6.17
C GLN A 250 14.21 -15.09 5.99
N ASP A 251 15.33 -14.50 6.43
CA ASP A 251 16.65 -15.14 6.37
C ASP A 251 16.71 -16.46 7.15
N GLN A 252 16.06 -16.52 8.30
CA GLN A 252 16.00 -17.73 9.12
C GLN A 252 15.14 -18.80 8.46
N LEU A 253 13.97 -18.44 7.93
CA LEU A 253 13.11 -19.35 7.16
C LEU A 253 13.85 -19.89 5.93
N ALA A 254 14.57 -19.03 5.20
CA ALA A 254 15.37 -19.41 4.04
C ALA A 254 16.50 -20.38 4.42
N LYS A 255 17.26 -20.10 5.48
CA LYS A 255 18.32 -21.00 5.99
C LYS A 255 17.80 -22.38 6.39
N LEU A 256 16.56 -22.46 6.86
CA LEU A 256 15.91 -23.72 7.21
C LEU A 256 15.23 -24.41 6.03
N ASN A 257 15.27 -23.83 4.82
CA ASN A 257 14.48 -24.28 3.67
C ASN A 257 13.00 -24.48 4.06
N ALA A 258 12.46 -23.54 4.82
CA ALA A 258 11.08 -23.58 5.27
C ALA A 258 10.11 -23.53 4.08
N PRO A 259 8.91 -24.11 4.19
CA PRO A 259 7.86 -23.87 3.20
C PRO A 259 7.42 -22.40 3.25
N THR A 260 6.76 -21.91 2.20
CA THR A 260 6.32 -20.51 2.08
C THR A 260 4.87 -20.29 2.50
N THR A 261 4.11 -21.35 2.79
CA THR A 261 2.71 -21.24 3.22
C THR A 261 2.51 -21.57 4.71
N VAL A 262 1.51 -20.93 5.33
CA VAL A 262 1.17 -21.15 6.75
C VAL A 262 0.80 -22.61 7.01
N ASN A 263 0.05 -23.24 6.10
CA ASN A 263 -0.40 -24.63 6.22
C ASN A 263 0.76 -25.63 6.19
N GLU A 264 1.70 -25.46 5.24
CA GLU A 264 2.87 -26.33 5.15
C GLU A 264 3.82 -26.08 6.33
N LEU A 265 3.96 -24.82 6.78
CA LEU A 265 4.76 -24.50 7.96
C LEU A 265 4.17 -25.13 9.22
N ALA A 266 2.84 -25.12 9.39
CA ALA A 266 2.15 -25.79 10.49
C ALA A 266 2.36 -27.32 10.46
N ALA A 267 2.37 -27.94 9.28
CA ALA A 267 2.71 -29.35 9.13
C ALA A 267 4.18 -29.62 9.48
N LYS A 268 5.10 -28.76 9.02
CA LYS A 268 6.54 -28.87 9.30
C LYS A 268 6.89 -28.65 10.76
N TYR A 269 6.18 -27.78 11.47
CA TYR A 269 6.38 -27.54 12.91
C TYR A 269 6.40 -28.84 13.73
N ASN A 270 5.55 -29.81 13.39
CA ASN A 270 5.47 -31.08 14.12
C ASN A 270 6.60 -32.08 13.79
N THR A 271 7.35 -31.84 12.72
CA THR A 271 8.34 -32.79 12.19
C THR A 271 9.77 -32.25 12.13
N ASP A 272 9.94 -30.93 12.23
CA ASP A 272 11.24 -30.25 12.17
C ASP A 272 11.49 -29.44 13.44
N GLN A 273 12.50 -29.86 14.22
CA GLN A 273 12.84 -29.23 15.50
C GLN A 273 13.39 -27.79 15.32
N ASN A 274 14.05 -27.49 14.21
CA ASN A 274 14.59 -26.15 13.97
C ASN A 274 13.45 -25.18 13.61
N ILE A 275 12.51 -25.61 12.77
CA ILE A 275 11.28 -24.85 12.50
C ILE A 275 10.49 -24.66 13.80
N ARG A 276 10.32 -25.71 14.60
CA ARG A 276 9.66 -25.60 15.90
C ARG A 276 10.31 -24.55 16.79
N SER A 277 11.63 -24.61 16.93
CA SER A 277 12.40 -23.67 17.77
C SER A 277 12.28 -22.23 17.25
N LEU A 278 12.32 -22.05 15.93
CA LEU A 278 12.13 -20.75 15.29
C LEU A 278 10.75 -20.17 15.59
N ILE A 279 9.69 -20.96 15.45
CA ILE A 279 8.31 -20.49 15.71
C ILE A 279 8.08 -20.25 17.20
N ASP A 280 8.58 -21.14 18.07
CA ASP A 280 8.46 -20.98 19.52
C ASP A 280 9.20 -19.75 20.05
N SER A 281 10.19 -19.22 19.31
CA SER A 281 10.92 -18.00 19.68
C SER A 281 10.02 -16.77 19.86
N PHE A 282 8.90 -16.69 19.11
CA PHE A 282 7.90 -15.62 19.28
C PHE A 282 7.39 -15.57 20.71
N GLY A 283 7.11 -16.74 21.31
CA GLY A 283 6.60 -16.86 22.67
C GLY A 283 7.60 -16.44 23.75
N LEU A 284 8.90 -16.50 23.44
CA LEU A 284 10.00 -16.18 24.35
C LEU A 284 10.40 -14.69 24.31
N SER A 285 9.95 -13.95 23.29
CA SER A 285 10.27 -12.54 23.08
C SER A 285 9.78 -11.63 24.23
N ALA A 286 10.45 -10.47 24.38
CA ALA A 286 10.03 -9.45 25.34
C ALA A 286 8.63 -8.89 25.02
N GLU A 287 8.30 -8.70 23.73
CA GLU A 287 6.97 -8.25 23.31
C GLU A 287 5.88 -9.25 23.69
N SER A 288 6.12 -10.56 23.50
CA SER A 288 5.17 -11.61 23.90
C SER A 288 4.87 -11.56 25.40
N LYS A 289 5.92 -11.41 26.23
CA LYS A 289 5.77 -11.30 27.69
C LYS A 289 4.98 -10.05 28.10
N ALA A 290 5.19 -8.93 27.41
CA ALA A 290 4.48 -7.69 27.67
C ALA A 290 3.01 -7.75 27.20
N LEU A 291 2.76 -8.38 26.05
CA LEU A 291 1.43 -8.45 25.44
C LEU A 291 0.52 -9.50 26.11
N TYR A 292 1.11 -10.59 26.60
CA TYR A 292 0.37 -11.78 27.06
C TYR A 292 0.67 -12.18 28.51
N SER A 293 0.41 -11.27 29.45
CA SER A 293 0.50 -11.53 30.89
C SER A 293 -0.67 -12.34 31.46
N GLY A 294 -1.73 -12.55 30.68
CA GLY A 294 -2.93 -13.29 31.09
C GLY A 294 -2.81 -14.81 30.97
N ASP A 295 -3.89 -15.49 31.37
CA ASP A 295 -4.04 -16.94 31.22
C ASP A 295 -4.18 -17.38 29.75
N SER A 296 -4.21 -18.69 29.52
CA SER A 296 -4.32 -19.24 28.16
C SER A 296 -5.63 -18.84 27.45
N LYS A 297 -6.71 -18.55 28.19
CA LYS A 297 -7.97 -18.06 27.58
C LYS A 297 -7.83 -16.62 27.12
N ALA A 298 -7.20 -15.75 27.91
CA ALA A 298 -6.91 -14.38 27.52
C ALA A 298 -6.00 -14.34 26.28
N PHE A 299 -4.98 -15.20 26.25
CA PHE A 299 -4.13 -15.37 25.07
C PHE A 299 -4.92 -15.80 23.84
N VAL A 300 -5.72 -16.86 23.93
CA VAL A 300 -6.53 -17.36 22.79
C VAL A 300 -7.51 -16.30 22.27
N ASN A 301 -8.16 -15.55 23.16
CA ASN A 301 -9.02 -14.43 22.76
C ASN A 301 -8.25 -13.39 21.94
N ALA A 302 -7.05 -13.01 22.40
CA ALA A 302 -6.22 -12.05 21.67
C ALA A 302 -5.79 -12.57 20.30
N ILE A 303 -5.42 -13.85 20.17
CA ILE A 303 -5.11 -14.46 18.86
C ILE A 303 -6.33 -14.46 17.94
N TYR A 304 -7.51 -14.81 18.45
CA TYR A 304 -8.75 -14.74 17.66
C TYR A 304 -9.07 -13.31 17.19
N THR A 305 -8.84 -12.30 18.02
CA THR A 305 -8.93 -10.90 17.60
C THR A 305 -7.89 -10.57 16.53
N ASN A 306 -6.63 -10.89 16.77
CA ASN A 306 -5.52 -10.62 15.85
C ASN A 306 -5.73 -11.24 14.46
N VAL A 307 -6.19 -12.49 14.40
CA VAL A 307 -6.35 -13.24 13.16
C VAL A 307 -7.72 -12.95 12.52
N LEU A 308 -8.80 -12.98 13.30
CA LEU A 308 -10.18 -13.11 12.80
C LEU A 308 -11.09 -11.91 13.11
N ASN A 309 -10.66 -10.94 13.91
CA ASN A 309 -11.48 -9.81 14.37
C ASN A 309 -12.81 -10.24 15.04
N ARG A 310 -12.81 -11.39 15.71
CA ARG A 310 -13.97 -11.90 16.45
C ARG A 310 -13.52 -12.70 17.65
N ALA A 311 -14.43 -12.91 18.60
CA ALA A 311 -14.19 -13.82 19.71
C ALA A 311 -14.24 -15.30 19.23
N PRO A 312 -13.50 -16.21 19.89
CA PRO A 312 -13.74 -17.65 19.76
C PRO A 312 -15.11 -18.01 20.33
N ASP A 313 -15.71 -19.07 19.79
CA ASP A 313 -16.81 -19.74 20.47
C ASP A 313 -16.31 -20.43 21.75
N GLN A 314 -17.24 -20.78 22.64
CA GLN A 314 -16.89 -21.31 23.95
C GLN A 314 -16.14 -22.65 23.87
N GLU A 315 -16.47 -23.52 22.91
CA GLU A 315 -15.84 -24.83 22.74
C GLU A 315 -14.42 -24.66 22.18
N GLY A 316 -14.26 -23.82 21.15
CA GLY A 316 -12.96 -23.46 20.60
C GLY A 316 -12.03 -22.83 21.64
N LEU A 317 -12.53 -21.87 22.43
CA LEU A 317 -11.76 -21.24 23.50
C LEU A 317 -11.27 -22.28 24.52
N ALA A 318 -12.15 -23.18 24.95
CA ALA A 318 -11.81 -24.25 25.89
C ALA A 318 -10.79 -25.23 25.30
N PHE A 319 -10.97 -25.64 24.04
CA PHE A 319 -10.05 -26.53 23.34
C PHE A 319 -8.63 -25.96 23.29
N TRP A 320 -8.48 -24.74 22.78
CA TRP A 320 -7.15 -24.12 22.63
C TRP A 320 -6.51 -23.83 23.98
N ALA A 321 -7.27 -23.32 24.95
CA ALA A 321 -6.72 -23.03 26.28
C ALA A 321 -6.23 -24.31 26.97
N ASN A 322 -7.02 -25.40 26.95
CA ASN A 322 -6.62 -26.67 27.55
C ASN A 322 -5.38 -27.28 26.86
N ALA A 323 -5.27 -27.14 25.53
CA ALA A 323 -4.11 -27.63 24.78
C ALA A 323 -2.83 -26.86 25.16
N ILE A 324 -2.94 -25.55 25.45
CA ILE A 324 -1.82 -24.75 25.93
C ILE A 324 -1.49 -25.08 27.39
N ASP A 325 -2.50 -25.14 28.27
CA ASP A 325 -2.32 -25.39 29.70
C ASP A 325 -1.74 -26.78 30.00
N SER A 326 -2.06 -27.78 29.18
CA SER A 326 -1.47 -29.12 29.27
C SER A 326 -0.07 -29.24 28.67
N GLY A 327 0.43 -28.19 28.00
CA GLY A 327 1.71 -28.20 27.28
C GLY A 327 1.68 -28.98 25.95
N ALA A 328 0.50 -29.42 25.50
CA ALA A 328 0.35 -30.10 24.21
C ALA A 328 0.65 -29.16 23.03
N LEU A 329 0.31 -27.88 23.16
CA LEU A 329 0.69 -26.82 22.23
C LEU A 329 1.44 -25.71 22.95
N THR A 330 2.45 -25.15 22.29
CA THR A 330 3.00 -23.85 22.71
C THR A 330 2.02 -22.74 22.29
N ARG A 331 2.12 -21.57 22.92
CA ARG A 331 1.37 -20.37 22.50
C ARG A 331 1.60 -20.04 21.03
N ALA A 332 2.85 -20.11 20.58
CA ALA A 332 3.22 -19.83 19.18
C ALA A 332 2.60 -20.85 18.23
N ASN A 333 2.62 -22.13 18.59
CA ASN A 333 2.00 -23.17 17.77
C ASN A 333 0.48 -23.08 17.74
N ALA A 334 -0.16 -22.69 18.85
CA ALA A 334 -1.61 -22.43 18.87
C ALA A 334 -1.97 -21.28 17.91
N SER A 335 -1.21 -20.18 17.92
CA SER A 335 -1.39 -19.05 17.00
C SER A 335 -1.22 -19.45 15.52
N LEU A 336 -0.18 -20.22 15.21
CA LEU A 336 0.04 -20.77 13.86
C LEU A 336 -1.12 -21.69 13.44
N SER A 337 -1.55 -22.57 14.34
CA SER A 337 -2.62 -23.55 14.06
C SER A 337 -3.99 -22.91 13.89
N ILE A 338 -4.31 -21.86 14.66
CA ILE A 338 -5.56 -21.10 14.51
C ILE A 338 -5.61 -20.43 13.12
N MET A 339 -4.50 -19.81 12.69
CA MET A 339 -4.44 -19.18 11.36
C MET A 339 -4.52 -20.22 10.23
N ALA A 340 -3.80 -21.34 10.33
CA ALA A 340 -3.89 -22.44 9.37
C ALA A 340 -5.33 -23.00 9.29
N GLY A 341 -5.97 -23.20 10.44
CA GLY A 341 -7.36 -23.64 10.53
C GLY A 341 -8.34 -22.69 9.85
N ALA A 342 -8.15 -21.37 10.02
CA ALA A 342 -8.98 -20.35 9.37
C ALA A 342 -8.86 -20.39 7.84
N GLN A 343 -7.66 -20.62 7.29
CA GLN A 343 -7.43 -20.67 5.84
C GLN A 343 -8.04 -21.92 5.16
N ASN A 344 -8.24 -23.00 5.92
CA ASN A 344 -8.80 -24.27 5.43
C ASN A 344 -10.31 -24.42 5.68
N ASN A 345 -10.93 -23.52 6.46
CA ASN A 345 -12.34 -23.61 6.80
C ASN A 345 -13.23 -23.14 5.63
N THR A 346 -14.04 -24.04 5.10
CA THR A 346 -14.92 -23.80 3.94
C THR A 346 -16.36 -23.43 4.30
N THR A 347 -16.68 -23.31 5.59
CA THR A 347 -17.98 -22.76 6.04
C THR A 347 -18.12 -21.30 5.63
N ALA A 348 -19.34 -20.76 5.61
CA ALA A 348 -19.56 -19.35 5.29
C ALA A 348 -18.75 -18.40 6.20
N GLN A 349 -18.68 -18.70 7.50
CA GLN A 349 -17.81 -17.97 8.43
C GLN A 349 -16.33 -18.19 8.10
N GLY A 350 -15.92 -19.41 7.78
CA GLY A 350 -14.55 -19.74 7.39
C GLY A 350 -14.06 -18.99 6.16
N LEU A 351 -14.92 -18.79 5.15
CA LEU A 351 -14.59 -17.98 3.97
C LEU A 351 -14.40 -16.50 4.32
N SER A 352 -15.21 -15.97 5.24
CA SER A 352 -15.08 -14.62 5.77
C SER A 352 -13.77 -14.45 6.56
N ASP A 353 -13.47 -15.41 7.44
CA ASP A 353 -12.24 -15.48 8.22
C ASP A 353 -11.00 -15.54 7.31
N LYS A 354 -11.03 -16.38 6.25
CA LYS A 354 -9.96 -16.48 5.26
C LYS A 354 -9.72 -15.15 4.53
N ALA A 355 -10.78 -14.44 4.15
CA ALA A 355 -10.67 -13.14 3.50
C ALA A 355 -10.08 -12.06 4.44
N ILE A 356 -10.48 -12.05 5.73
CA ILE A 356 -9.85 -11.17 6.73
C ILE A 356 -8.36 -11.45 6.85
N VAL A 357 -7.96 -12.72 6.95
CA VAL A 357 -6.55 -13.11 7.08
C VAL A 357 -5.75 -12.64 5.86
N ALA A 358 -6.24 -12.91 4.65
CA ALA A 358 -5.57 -12.47 3.42
C ALA A 358 -5.40 -10.94 3.39
N ASN A 359 -6.48 -10.19 3.63
CA ASN A 359 -6.43 -8.73 3.63
C ASN A 359 -5.46 -8.18 4.70
N LYS A 360 -5.45 -8.76 5.91
CA LYS A 360 -4.54 -8.33 6.98
C LYS A 360 -3.08 -8.59 6.63
N VAL A 361 -2.77 -9.73 6.01
CA VAL A 361 -1.40 -10.06 5.59
C VAL A 361 -0.91 -9.11 4.50
N ASP A 362 -1.75 -8.80 3.52
CA ASP A 362 -1.41 -7.84 2.47
C ASP A 362 -1.21 -6.43 3.04
N ILE A 363 -2.13 -5.96 3.88
CA ILE A 363 -2.05 -4.63 4.51
C ILE A 363 -0.82 -4.53 5.44
N ALA A 364 -0.51 -5.60 6.17
CA ALA A 364 0.69 -5.68 6.99
C ALA A 364 1.97 -5.61 6.13
N SER A 365 2.00 -6.34 5.01
CA SER A 365 3.09 -6.28 4.04
C SER A 365 3.28 -4.85 3.52
N ASN A 366 2.18 -4.20 3.12
CA ASN A 366 2.16 -2.83 2.63
C ASN A 366 2.67 -1.83 3.67
N PHE A 367 2.25 -1.97 4.92
CA PHE A 367 2.77 -1.15 6.01
C PHE A 367 4.30 -1.28 6.13
N THR A 368 4.83 -2.50 6.16
CA THR A 368 6.29 -2.70 6.25
C THR A 368 7.02 -2.18 5.00
N PHE A 369 6.42 -2.28 3.82
CA PHE A 369 6.97 -1.68 2.60
C PHE A 369 7.03 -0.15 2.64
N THR A 370 6.20 0.52 3.46
CA THR A 370 6.32 1.96 3.64
C THR A 370 7.57 2.37 4.45
N LEU A 371 8.17 1.45 5.21
CA LEU A 371 9.36 1.65 6.05
C LEU A 371 10.66 1.59 5.24
N ASP A 372 10.69 2.31 4.13
CA ASP A 372 11.69 2.17 3.08
C ASP A 372 12.92 3.08 3.20
N THR A 373 13.01 3.84 4.29
CA THR A 373 14.21 4.60 4.69
C THR A 373 14.55 4.30 6.15
N PRO A 374 15.81 4.49 6.58
CA PRO A 374 16.19 4.31 7.98
C PRO A 374 15.35 5.13 8.96
N GLU A 375 14.98 6.36 8.59
CA GLU A 375 14.17 7.26 9.42
C GLU A 375 12.77 6.70 9.64
N LYS A 376 12.13 6.21 8.58
CA LYS A 376 10.81 5.57 8.68
C LYS A 376 10.87 4.25 9.43
N ALA A 377 11.91 3.44 9.23
CA ALA A 377 12.09 2.21 9.99
C ALA A 377 12.27 2.51 11.49
N ALA A 378 13.02 3.56 11.83
CA ALA A 378 13.30 3.92 13.22
C ALA A 378 12.05 4.34 14.01
N VAL A 379 11.05 4.97 13.39
CA VAL A 379 9.82 5.39 14.09
C VAL A 379 8.94 4.19 14.50
N TYR A 380 9.11 3.03 13.86
CA TYR A 380 8.38 1.80 14.17
C TYR A 380 9.15 0.86 15.12
N SER A 381 9.74 1.43 16.18
CA SER A 381 10.54 0.71 17.18
C SER A 381 9.91 0.68 18.58
N THR A 382 8.74 1.32 18.76
CA THR A 382 8.12 1.52 20.09
C THR A 382 6.83 0.72 20.26
N ALA A 383 6.48 0.40 21.51
CA ALA A 383 5.22 -0.26 21.85
C ALA A 383 3.98 0.55 21.43
N SER A 384 4.07 1.89 21.45
CA SER A 384 2.98 2.77 20.99
C SER A 384 2.81 2.74 19.47
N ALA A 385 3.91 2.66 18.72
CA ALA A 385 3.86 2.50 17.28
C ALA A 385 3.29 1.12 16.91
N ALA A 386 3.74 0.06 17.58
CA ALA A 386 3.17 -1.29 17.49
C ALA A 386 1.66 -1.33 17.79
N ALA A 387 1.21 -0.60 18.82
CA ALA A 387 -0.22 -0.48 19.13
C ALA A 387 -1.01 0.23 18.03
N THR A 388 -0.45 1.28 17.42
CA THR A 388 -1.09 1.97 16.29
C THR A 388 -1.27 1.06 15.08
N VAL A 389 -0.29 0.19 14.81
CA VAL A 389 -0.39 -0.79 13.72
C VAL A 389 -1.35 -1.93 14.06
N ARG A 390 -1.46 -2.33 15.34
CA ARG A 390 -2.54 -3.23 15.79
C ARG A 390 -3.92 -2.64 15.53
N ASP A 391 -4.12 -1.36 15.85
CA ASP A 391 -5.39 -0.67 15.60
C ASP A 391 -5.71 -0.58 14.09
N LEU A 392 -4.70 -0.35 13.25
CA LEU A 392 -4.84 -0.39 11.79
C LEU A 392 -5.31 -1.75 11.29
N LEU A 393 -4.70 -2.85 11.77
CA LEU A 393 -5.10 -4.19 11.34
C LEU A 393 -6.45 -4.61 11.94
N ALA A 394 -6.81 -4.11 13.12
CA ALA A 394 -8.11 -4.35 13.74
C ALA A 394 -9.27 -3.75 12.94
N SER A 395 -9.07 -2.70 12.14
CA SER A 395 -10.12 -2.13 11.28
C SER A 395 -10.32 -2.87 9.94
N VAL A 396 -9.50 -3.88 9.64
CA VAL A 396 -9.61 -4.70 8.44
C VAL A 396 -10.84 -5.61 8.50
N SER A 397 -11.51 -5.78 7.37
CA SER A 397 -12.70 -6.61 7.22
C SER A 397 -12.55 -7.59 6.05
N PRO A 398 -13.48 -8.57 5.90
CA PRO A 398 -13.49 -9.46 4.74
C PRO A 398 -13.66 -8.71 3.40
N TRP A 399 -14.25 -7.52 3.45
CA TRP A 399 -14.60 -6.71 2.28
C TRP A 399 -13.62 -5.57 2.03
N SER A 400 -12.54 -5.48 2.81
CA SER A 400 -11.53 -4.44 2.64
C SER A 400 -10.89 -4.53 1.25
N ASN A 401 -10.92 -3.42 0.52
CA ASN A 401 -10.17 -3.29 -0.72
C ASN A 401 -8.75 -2.84 -0.39
N VAL A 402 -7.79 -3.76 -0.50
CA VAL A 402 -6.39 -3.53 -0.10
C VAL A 402 -5.78 -2.29 -0.76
N PRO A 403 -5.92 -2.06 -2.09
CA PRO A 403 -5.42 -0.84 -2.72
C PRO A 403 -5.97 0.46 -2.10
N ASN A 404 -7.27 0.52 -1.84
CA ASN A 404 -7.87 1.70 -1.20
C ASN A 404 -7.45 1.87 0.27
N PHE A 405 -7.17 0.75 0.96
CA PHE A 405 -6.73 0.74 2.35
C PHE A 405 -5.31 1.31 2.54
N GLN A 406 -4.55 1.46 1.45
CA GLN A 406 -3.22 2.09 1.49
C GLN A 406 -3.27 3.51 2.10
N LYS A 407 -4.37 4.25 1.92
CA LYS A 407 -4.55 5.58 2.55
C LYS A 407 -4.52 5.51 4.09
N ASP A 408 -5.07 4.45 4.66
CA ASP A 408 -5.07 4.24 6.11
C ASP A 408 -3.70 3.74 6.61
N VAL A 409 -2.99 2.95 5.80
CA VAL A 409 -1.57 2.59 6.04
C VAL A 409 -0.71 3.84 6.12
N ASP A 410 -0.82 4.74 5.14
CA ASP A 410 -0.04 5.99 5.09
C ASP A 410 -0.39 6.90 6.28
N ARG A 411 -1.66 6.98 6.66
CA ARG A 411 -2.09 7.71 7.87
C ARG A 411 -1.50 7.12 9.14
N ALA A 412 -1.42 5.79 9.24
CA ALA A 412 -0.80 5.12 10.38
C ALA A 412 0.69 5.44 10.46
N LEU A 413 1.41 5.44 9.33
CA LEU A 413 2.82 5.84 9.27
C LEU A 413 3.01 7.29 9.75
N VAL A 414 2.18 8.23 9.28
CA VAL A 414 2.23 9.63 9.74
C VAL A 414 2.00 9.72 11.25
N LYS A 415 0.99 9.01 11.77
CA LYS A 415 0.65 9.00 13.20
C LYS A 415 1.77 8.49 14.10
N ILE A 416 2.55 7.51 13.65
CA ILE A 416 3.71 7.02 14.42
C ILE A 416 4.95 7.89 14.25
N SER A 417 5.01 8.68 13.17
CA SER A 417 6.14 9.58 12.87
C SER A 417 6.04 10.93 13.59
N THR A 418 4.86 11.34 14.05
CA THR A 418 4.68 12.59 14.79
C THR A 418 5.07 12.41 16.25
N PRO A 419 6.04 13.18 16.78
CA PRO A 419 6.30 13.24 18.21
C PRO A 419 5.01 13.66 18.91
N LYS A 420 4.60 12.94 19.95
CA LYS A 420 3.46 13.35 20.78
C LYS A 420 3.79 14.73 21.37
N SER A 421 3.00 15.76 21.05
CA SER A 421 3.12 17.07 21.70
C SER A 421 3.12 16.88 23.22
N ALA A 422 4.03 17.56 23.92
CA ALA A 422 4.00 17.61 25.38
C ALA A 422 2.60 18.05 25.84
N PRO A 423 2.06 17.49 26.94
CA PRO A 423 0.74 17.90 27.44
C PRO A 423 0.75 19.41 27.70
N ASP A 424 -0.26 20.11 27.16
CA ASP A 424 -0.38 21.57 27.23
C ASP A 424 -0.51 22.10 28.67
N HIS A 425 -0.72 21.24 29.67
CA HIS A 425 -0.95 21.61 31.06
C HIS A 425 -0.07 20.80 32.03
N ALA A 426 0.67 21.51 32.90
CA ALA A 426 1.52 20.95 33.97
C ALA A 426 0.76 20.19 35.08
N GLY A 427 -0.54 19.92 34.91
CA GLY A 427 -1.40 19.21 35.85
C GLY A 427 -1.72 17.75 35.48
N ASP A 428 -1.42 17.32 34.25
CA ASP A 428 -1.79 15.98 33.74
C ASP A 428 -0.61 14.98 33.75
N VAL A 429 0.19 14.98 34.81
CA VAL A 429 1.24 13.98 35.03
C VAL A 429 0.78 12.89 36.00
N PRO A 430 0.46 11.66 35.53
CA PRO A 430 0.70 10.47 36.34
C PRO A 430 2.21 10.26 36.41
N PHE A 431 2.66 9.93 37.62
CA PHE A 431 4.05 9.80 38.05
C PHE A 431 5.01 9.24 37.00
N ALA A 432 6.15 9.93 36.86
CA ALA A 432 7.31 9.47 36.12
C ALA A 432 7.74 8.09 36.62
N GLN A 433 7.75 7.11 35.72
CA GLN A 433 8.65 5.97 35.84
C GLN A 433 9.76 6.18 34.82
N ALA A 434 10.82 6.85 35.29
CA ALA A 434 12.13 6.75 34.68
C ALA A 434 12.57 5.27 34.71
N ASP A 435 13.28 4.84 33.68
CA ASP A 435 13.65 3.45 33.34
C ASP A 435 12.55 2.62 32.67
N SER A 436 12.36 2.85 31.37
CA SER A 436 11.99 1.77 30.45
C SER A 436 13.17 1.59 29.49
N PRO A 437 13.84 0.43 29.45
CA PRO A 437 14.90 0.21 28.48
C PRO A 437 14.34 0.34 27.06
N ALA A 438 15.20 0.73 26.12
CA ALA A 438 14.87 0.65 24.70
C ALA A 438 14.27 -0.74 24.42
N ILE A 439 13.16 -0.79 23.69
CA ILE A 439 12.68 -2.07 23.16
C ILE A 439 13.67 -2.43 22.05
N GLU A 440 14.75 -3.10 22.43
CA GLU A 440 15.49 -3.91 21.48
C GLU A 440 14.55 -5.02 21.04
N LEU A 441 14.19 -5.00 19.76
CA LEU A 441 13.67 -6.17 19.07
C LEU A 441 14.82 -7.17 18.95
N VAL A 442 15.07 -7.92 20.02
CA VAL A 442 16.01 -9.05 19.99
C VAL A 442 15.28 -10.25 19.39
N GLY A 443 15.59 -10.51 18.12
CA GLY A 443 15.09 -11.64 17.34
C GLY A 443 16.06 -12.17 16.28
N LEU A 444 17.34 -11.76 16.33
CA LEU A 444 18.58 -12.55 16.15
C LEU A 444 19.74 -11.62 15.76
N GLU A 445 20.78 -11.61 16.58
CA GLU A 445 22.09 -11.11 16.16
C GLU A 445 22.55 -11.90 14.93
N SER A 446 23.08 -11.21 13.92
CA SER A 446 23.79 -11.87 12.84
C SER A 446 24.97 -12.63 13.44
N ALA A 447 25.02 -13.95 13.27
CA ALA A 447 26.25 -14.70 13.50
C ALA A 447 27.31 -14.16 12.52
N GLY A 448 28.21 -13.30 13.00
CA GLY A 448 29.20 -12.65 12.15
C GLY A 448 30.02 -11.58 12.86
N ASP A 449 30.67 -11.91 13.98
CA ASP A 449 32.10 -11.62 14.15
C ASP A 449 32.66 -12.39 15.36
N ALA A 450 33.57 -13.31 15.06
CA ALA A 450 34.38 -13.98 16.07
C ALA A 450 35.37 -12.97 16.67
N PRO A 451 35.69 -13.04 17.98
CA PRO A 451 36.71 -12.18 18.55
C PRO A 451 38.08 -12.60 17.99
N ALA A 452 38.77 -11.64 17.38
CA ALA A 452 40.18 -11.78 17.07
C ALA A 452 40.96 -11.93 18.39
N LEU A 453 41.41 -13.15 18.67
CA LEU A 453 42.56 -13.40 19.53
C LEU A 453 43.76 -12.65 18.95
N PHE A 454 44.38 -11.73 19.71
CA PHE A 454 45.83 -11.51 19.65
C PHE A 454 46.36 -10.90 20.96
N PHE A 455 47.25 -11.69 21.59
CA PHE A 455 48.27 -11.44 22.63
C PHE A 455 47.91 -10.88 23.99
#